data_AF-C7N341-F1
#
_entry.id   AF-C7N341-F1
#
_cell.length_a   1.000
_cell.length_b   1.000
_cell.length_c   1.000
_cell.angle_alpha   90.00
_cell.angle_beta   90.00
_cell.angle_gamma   90.00
#
_symmetry.space_group_name_H-M   'P 1'
#
loop_
_entity.id
_entity.type
_entity.pdbx_description
1 polymer ?
#
loop_
_entity_poly.entity_id
_entity_poly.type
_entity_poly.pdbx_seq_one_letter_code
_entity_poly.pdbx_strand_id
1 'polypeptide(L)'
;MFLGTGEAYVSKKKLPGRLKWAEKTHRREYPNDWVVDIRQDVTDADYAMDYTECGICKLCRDEGVPDLAKYLCKLDYVLADLMGLALTRTTTIAEGGTCCDFRYNLR
;
A
#
# COMPACT_ATOMS: atom_id res chain seq x y z
N MET A 1 -18.08 -8.24 4.35
CA MET A 1 -16.80 -7.64 4.78
C MET A 1 -16.98 -6.13 4.73
N PHE A 2 -17.21 -5.47 5.87
CA PHE A 2 -17.26 -4.00 5.90
C PHE A 2 -15.83 -3.49 5.80
N LEU A 3 -15.43 -2.93 4.65
CA LEU A 3 -14.08 -2.40 4.39
C LEU A 3 -13.73 -1.15 5.24
N GLY A 4 -14.68 -0.65 6.05
CA GLY A 4 -14.59 0.64 6.71
C GLY A 4 -14.85 1.79 5.74
N THR A 5 -14.94 3.01 6.25
CA THR A 5 -15.09 4.21 5.41
C THR A 5 -13.74 4.85 5.13
N GLY A 6 -13.65 5.65 4.07
CA GLY A 6 -12.48 6.40 3.70
C GLY A 6 -12.00 7.33 4.80
N GLU A 7 -12.91 8.01 5.51
CA GLU A 7 -12.58 8.90 6.63
C GLU A 7 -11.91 8.14 7.77
N ALA A 8 -12.44 6.96 8.10
CA ALA A 8 -11.83 6.09 9.08
C ALA A 8 -10.48 5.55 8.60
N TYR A 9 -10.30 5.33 7.29
CA TYR A 9 -9.04 4.88 6.71
C TYR A 9 -7.97 5.98 6.76
N VAL A 10 -8.23 7.20 6.33
CA VAL A 10 -7.22 8.28 6.31
C VAL A 10 -7.02 8.95 7.68
N SER A 11 -7.85 8.64 8.68
CA SER A 11 -7.80 9.27 10.00
C SER A 11 -6.40 9.27 10.64
N LYS A 12 -5.93 10.46 11.02
CA LYS A 12 -4.68 10.67 11.77
C LYS A 12 -4.63 9.92 13.11
N LYS A 13 -5.79 9.52 13.67
CA LYS A 13 -5.87 8.66 14.87
C LYS A 13 -5.14 7.32 14.67
N LYS A 14 -5.01 6.84 13.43
CA LYS A 14 -4.30 5.59 13.10
C LYS A 14 -2.79 5.76 12.96
N LEU A 15 -2.28 6.99 12.87
CA LEU A 15 -0.87 7.26 12.60
C LEU A 15 0.09 6.58 13.61
N PRO A 16 -0.13 6.60 14.94
CA PRO A 16 0.77 5.94 15.87
C PRO A 16 0.87 4.42 15.63
N GLY A 17 -0.25 3.78 15.30
CA GLY A 17 -0.27 2.35 14.97
C GLY A 17 0.45 2.05 13.66
N ARG A 18 0.29 2.92 12.65
CA ARG A 18 0.96 2.78 11.35
C ARG A 18 2.47 2.94 11.44
N LEU A 19 2.97 3.89 12.25
CA LEU A 19 4.40 4.07 12.48
C LEU A 19 5.02 2.85 13.17
N LYS A 20 4.33 2.30 14.18
CA LYS A 20 4.75 1.03 14.83
C LYS A 20 4.74 -0.14 13.85
N TRP A 21 3.74 -0.20 12.98
CA TRP A 21 3.66 -1.22 11.94
C TRP A 21 4.82 -1.10 10.95
N ALA A 22 5.11 0.10 10.43
CA ALA A 22 6.25 0.35 9.56
C ALA A 22 7.57 -0.12 10.21
N GLU A 23 7.83 0.29 11.46
CA GLU A 23 9.00 -0.17 12.22
C GLU A 23 9.09 -1.72 12.28
N LYS A 24 7.95 -2.39 12.51
CA LYS A 24 7.90 -3.85 12.53
C LYS A 24 8.23 -4.45 11.16
N THR A 25 7.67 -3.91 10.07
CA THR A 25 7.93 -4.45 8.73
C THR A 25 9.40 -4.38 8.34
N HIS A 26 10.12 -3.34 8.76
CA HIS A 26 11.56 -3.19 8.51
C HIS A 26 12.42 -4.25 9.20
N ARG A 27 11.88 -4.94 10.23
CA ARG A 27 12.54 -6.08 10.87
C ARG A 27 12.59 -7.32 9.96
N ARG A 28 11.76 -7.35 8.90
CA ARG A 28 11.72 -8.43 7.89
C ARG A 28 11.60 -9.82 8.52
N GLU A 29 10.82 -9.92 9.58
CA GLU A 29 10.59 -11.18 10.31
C GLU A 29 9.99 -12.27 9.40
N TYR A 30 9.21 -11.86 8.39
CA TYR A 30 8.52 -12.74 7.44
C TYR A 30 9.02 -12.47 6.00
N PRO A 31 9.63 -13.46 5.33
CA PRO A 31 10.26 -13.25 4.01
C PRO A 31 9.32 -12.70 2.93
N ASN A 32 8.05 -13.16 2.93
CA ASN A 32 7.05 -12.80 1.92
C ASN A 32 6.13 -11.64 2.33
N ASP A 33 6.47 -10.94 3.41
CA ASP A 33 5.70 -9.78 3.89
C ASP A 33 6.10 -8.50 3.14
N TRP A 34 5.29 -7.47 3.33
CA TRP A 34 5.52 -6.13 2.81
C TRP A 34 6.50 -5.38 3.70
N VAL A 35 7.28 -4.46 3.11
CA VAL A 35 8.05 -3.45 3.86
C VAL A 35 7.51 -2.08 3.48
N VAL A 36 7.11 -1.29 4.49
CA VAL A 36 6.34 -0.06 4.30
C VAL A 36 6.94 1.11 5.05
N ASP A 37 6.91 2.26 4.40
CA ASP A 37 7.25 3.57 4.97
C ASP A 37 6.02 4.47 4.98
N ILE A 38 5.67 5.02 6.15
CA ILE A 38 4.58 5.98 6.26
C ILE A 38 5.12 7.37 5.91
N ARG A 39 4.61 7.95 4.81
CA ARG A 39 5.11 9.21 4.25
C ARG A 39 4.38 10.40 4.87
N GLN A 40 4.96 10.97 5.92
CA GLN A 40 4.43 12.17 6.60
C GLN A 40 4.87 13.47 5.93
N ASP A 41 5.86 13.39 5.04
CA ASP A 41 6.42 14.49 4.27
C ASP A 41 5.61 14.82 3.00
N VAL A 42 4.72 13.91 2.59
CA VAL A 42 3.79 14.08 1.49
C VAL A 42 2.55 14.84 1.99
N THR A 43 2.32 16.05 1.47
CA THR A 43 1.27 16.96 1.96
C THR A 43 0.08 17.11 1.01
N ASP A 44 0.20 16.60 -0.21
CA ASP A 44 -0.84 16.58 -1.26
C ASP A 44 -1.72 15.30 -1.21
N ALA A 45 -1.62 14.54 -0.13
CA ALA A 45 -2.45 13.38 0.15
C ALA A 45 -2.97 13.38 1.59
N ASP A 46 -4.24 12.98 1.81
CA ASP A 46 -4.78 12.76 3.16
C ASP A 46 -4.06 11.63 3.90
N TYR A 47 -3.56 10.64 3.14
CA TYR A 47 -2.70 9.58 3.65
C TYR A 47 -1.77 9.04 2.56
N ALA A 48 -0.48 8.98 2.89
CA ALA A 48 0.55 8.46 2.00
C ALA A 48 1.42 7.38 2.65
N MET A 49 1.78 6.38 1.86
CA MET A 49 2.77 5.36 2.24
C MET A 49 3.45 4.80 1.00
N ASP A 50 4.68 4.33 1.18
CA ASP A 50 5.44 3.68 0.14
C ASP A 50 5.78 2.25 0.57
N TYR A 51 5.56 1.30 -0.34
CA TYR A 51 6.07 -0.05 -0.14
C TYR A 51 7.37 -0.23 -0.90
N THR A 52 8.46 -0.53 -0.18
CA THR A 52 9.77 -0.84 -0.75
C THR A 52 9.92 -2.35 -1.02
N GLU A 53 9.10 -3.17 -0.39
CA GLU A 53 8.93 -4.59 -0.70
C GLU A 53 7.44 -4.95 -0.72
N CYS A 54 7.03 -5.83 -1.64
CA CYS A 54 5.62 -6.16 -1.86
C CYS A 54 5.38 -7.67 -1.80
N GLY A 55 4.52 -8.09 -0.86
CA GLY A 55 4.18 -9.51 -0.68
C GLY A 55 3.51 -10.14 -1.91
N ILE A 56 2.67 -9.39 -2.64
CA ILE A 56 2.06 -9.86 -3.90
C ILE A 56 3.13 -10.17 -4.95
N CYS A 57 4.12 -9.28 -5.11
CA CYS A 57 5.18 -9.46 -6.10
C CYS A 57 6.08 -10.65 -5.74
N LYS A 58 6.38 -10.84 -4.45
CA LYS A 58 7.13 -12.00 -3.95
C LYS A 58 6.36 -13.30 -4.20
N LEU A 59 5.10 -13.35 -3.77
CA LEU A 59 4.24 -14.52 -3.97
C LEU A 59 4.11 -14.90 -5.46
N CYS A 60 3.81 -13.93 -6.34
CA CYS A 60 3.69 -14.22 -7.77
C CYS A 60 5.00 -14.73 -8.38
N ARG A 61 6.16 -14.29 -7.86
CA ARG A 61 7.47 -14.79 -8.29
C ARG A 61 7.69 -16.21 -7.82
N ASP A 62 7.39 -16.51 -6.55
CA ASP A 62 7.54 -17.84 -5.96
C ASP A 62 6.66 -18.88 -6.69
N GLU A 63 5.46 -18.47 -7.11
CA GLU A 63 4.52 -19.30 -7.88
C GLU A 63 4.83 -19.34 -9.39
N GLY A 64 5.92 -18.71 -9.85
CA GLY A 64 6.33 -18.72 -11.27
C GLY A 64 5.43 -17.90 -12.21
N VAL A 65 4.63 -16.98 -11.68
CA VAL A 65 3.67 -16.14 -12.42
C VAL A 65 3.86 -14.64 -12.14
N PRO A 66 5.08 -14.07 -12.27
CA PRO A 66 5.36 -12.68 -11.89
C PRO A 66 4.47 -11.66 -12.62
N ASP A 67 4.09 -11.94 -13.86
CA ASP A 67 3.19 -11.12 -14.67
C ASP A 67 1.77 -10.98 -14.10
N LEU A 68 1.34 -11.87 -13.19
CA LEU A 68 0.03 -11.77 -12.56
C LEU A 68 -0.05 -10.59 -11.59
N ALA A 69 1.08 -10.19 -10.99
CA ALA A 69 1.14 -9.15 -9.96
C ALA A 69 0.54 -7.82 -10.43
N LYS A 70 0.79 -7.41 -11.68
CA LYS A 70 0.28 -6.13 -12.24
C LYS A 70 -1.25 -6.07 -12.29
N TYR A 71 -1.91 -7.22 -12.46
CA TYR A 71 -3.37 -7.30 -12.48
C TYR A 71 -3.93 -7.31 -11.06
N LEU A 72 -3.30 -8.04 -10.14
CA LEU A 72 -3.66 -8.03 -8.72
C LEU A 72 -3.55 -6.62 -8.11
N CYS A 73 -2.49 -5.87 -8.47
CA CYS A 73 -2.35 -4.48 -8.02
C CYS A 73 -3.50 -3.57 -8.47
N LYS A 74 -4.24 -3.89 -9.54
CA LYS A 74 -5.39 -3.05 -9.96
C LYS A 74 -6.56 -3.13 -8.97
N LEU A 75 -6.64 -4.19 -8.15
CA LEU A 75 -7.66 -4.31 -7.10
C LEU A 75 -7.57 -3.20 -6.05
N ASP A 76 -6.38 -2.64 -5.82
CA ASP A 76 -6.20 -1.54 -4.86
C ASP A 76 -7.06 -0.31 -5.21
N TYR A 77 -7.21 0.00 -6.51
CA TYR A 77 -8.06 1.10 -6.97
C TYR A 77 -9.54 0.82 -6.72
N VAL A 78 -9.98 -0.43 -6.93
CA VAL A 78 -11.36 -0.85 -6.65
C VAL A 78 -11.65 -0.79 -5.16
N LEU A 79 -10.73 -1.26 -4.32
CA LEU A 79 -10.88 -1.19 -2.87
C LEU A 79 -10.90 0.26 -2.36
N ALA A 80 -10.05 1.13 -2.91
CA ALA A 80 -10.08 2.56 -2.60
C ALA A 80 -11.43 3.19 -2.96
N ASP A 81 -11.92 2.93 -4.17
CA ASP A 81 -13.21 3.40 -4.66
C ASP A 81 -14.38 2.97 -3.76
N LEU A 82 -14.42 1.69 -3.37
CA LEU A 82 -15.43 1.14 -2.46
C LEU A 82 -15.38 1.75 -1.05
N MET A 83 -14.22 2.25 -0.62
CA MET A 83 -14.08 2.99 0.64
C MET A 83 -14.43 4.49 0.49
N GLY A 84 -14.73 4.98 -0.70
CA GLY A 84 -14.93 6.42 -0.96
C GLY A 84 -13.61 7.21 -1.06
N LEU A 85 -12.53 6.55 -1.47
CA LEU A 85 -11.21 7.15 -1.65
C LEU A 85 -10.83 7.24 -3.13
N ALA A 86 -10.04 8.26 -3.46
CA ALA A 86 -9.23 8.28 -4.66
C ALA A 86 -7.82 7.76 -4.30
N LEU A 87 -7.31 6.81 -5.07
CA LEU A 87 -5.94 6.33 -4.98
C LEU A 87 -5.16 6.79 -6.21
N THR A 88 -4.04 7.47 -6.00
CA THR A 88 -3.04 7.78 -7.04
C THR A 88 -1.75 7.03 -6.74
N ARG A 89 -1.12 6.50 -7.79
CA ARG A 89 0.23 5.91 -7.77
C ARG A 89 0.96 6.29 -9.04
N THR A 90 2.23 6.66 -8.92
CA THR A 90 3.10 6.99 -10.06
C THR A 90 4.09 5.88 -10.38
N THR A 91 4.36 5.00 -9.42
CA THR A 91 5.29 3.87 -9.53
C THR A 91 4.74 2.65 -8.82
N THR A 92 5.00 1.46 -9.37
CA THR A 92 4.75 0.19 -8.68
C THR A 92 5.86 -0.81 -8.94
N ILE A 93 6.19 -1.62 -7.92
CA ILE A 93 7.17 -2.72 -8.04
C ILE A 93 6.74 -3.72 -9.12
N ALA A 94 5.44 -3.98 -9.24
CA ALA A 94 4.89 -4.91 -10.23
C ALA A 94 5.10 -4.42 -11.69
N GLU A 95 5.24 -3.12 -11.90
CA GLU A 95 5.53 -2.50 -13.21
C GLU A 95 7.01 -2.10 -13.36
N GLY A 96 7.89 -2.58 -12.46
CA GLY A 96 9.35 -2.37 -12.54
C GLY A 96 9.89 -1.16 -11.78
N GLY A 97 9.05 -0.47 -11.01
CA GLY A 97 9.44 0.64 -10.14
C GLY A 97 10.23 0.21 -8.90
N THR A 98 10.90 1.16 -8.25
CA THR A 98 11.67 0.92 -7.02
C THR A 98 10.80 0.80 -5.77
N CYS A 99 9.57 1.34 -5.82
CA CYS A 99 8.58 1.22 -4.77
C CYS A 99 7.15 1.28 -5.35
N CYS A 100 6.16 0.98 -4.51
CA CYS A 100 4.75 1.32 -4.77
C CYS A 100 4.36 2.54 -3.94
N ASP A 101 4.01 3.65 -4.58
CA ASP A 101 3.75 4.94 -3.93
C ASP A 101 2.25 5.23 -3.74
N PHE A 102 1.67 4.76 -2.65
CA PHE A 102 0.24 4.94 -2.41
C PHE A 102 -0.07 6.35 -1.91
N ARG A 103 -0.95 7.05 -2.64
CA ARG A 103 -1.48 8.38 -2.27
C ARG A 103 -3.00 8.32 -2.22
N TYR A 104 -3.56 8.33 -1.01
CA TYR A 104 -5.00 8.28 -0.77
C TYR A 104 -5.55 9.66 -0.44
N ASN A 105 -6.67 10.01 -1.07
CA ASN A 105 -7.45 11.20 -0.78
C ASN A 105 -8.93 10.82 -0.60
N LEU A 106 -9.64 11.53 0.27
CA LEU A 106 -11.09 11.47 0.33
C LEU A 106 -11.69 11.97 -0.99
N ARG A 107 -12.81 11.38 -1.40
CA ARG A 107 -13.61 11.88 -2.52
C ARG A 107 -14.65 12.90 -2.09
#